data_AF-A0A2D5QHM8-F1
#
_entry.id   AF-A0A2D5QHM8-F1
#
_cell.length_a   1.000
_cell.length_b   1.000
_cell.length_c   1.000
_cell.angle_alpha   90.00
_cell.angle_beta   90.00
_cell.angle_gamma   90.00
#
_symmetry.space_group_name_H-M   'P 1'
#
loop_
_entity.id
_entity.type
_entity.pdbx_description
1 polymer ?
#
loop_
_entity_poly.entity_id
_entity_poly.type
_entity_poly.pdbx_seq_one_letter_code
_entity_poly.pdbx_strand_id
1 'polypeptide(L)' 'MGMRSKEEYNEEDLDRISQVVNSGIHSIDRKPFRFRLLFLWWIVVGILGVISWLSAKIVGVV' A
#
# COMPACT_ATOMS: atom_id res chain seq x y z
N MET A 1 -4.23 7.28 25.59
CA MET A 1 -5.46 6.52 25.32
C MET A 1 -5.13 5.07 25.67
N GLY A 2 -5.55 4.59 26.83
CA GLY A 2 -5.20 3.24 27.30
C GLY A 2 -6.04 2.19 26.58
N MET A 3 -5.40 1.14 26.06
CA MET A 3 -6.11 -0.06 25.65
C MET A 3 -6.61 -0.76 26.92
N ARG A 4 -7.93 -0.91 27.06
CA ARG A 4 -8.55 -1.73 28.11
C ARG A 4 -8.27 -3.20 27.83
N SER A 5 -8.12 -4.02 28.86
CA SER A 5 -7.88 -5.46 28.69
C SER A 5 -9.14 -6.15 28.18
N LYS A 6 -8.99 -7.30 27.49
CA LYS A 6 -10.13 -8.02 26.91
C LYS A 6 -11.14 -8.48 27.97
N GLU A 7 -10.66 -8.73 29.18
CA GLU A 7 -11.50 -9.13 30.32
C GLU A 7 -12.41 -7.99 30.83
N GLU A 8 -12.12 -6.75 30.46
CA GLU A 8 -12.84 -5.56 30.90
C GLU A 8 -14.07 -5.23 30.03
N TYR A 9 -14.26 -5.93 28.90
CA TYR A 9 -15.38 -5.77 28.01
C TYR A 9 -16.49 -6.79 28.34
N ASN A 10 -17.71 -6.30 28.47
CA ASN A 10 -18.88 -7.18 28.55
C ASN A 10 -19.10 -7.91 27.21
N GLU A 11 -19.80 -9.05 27.21
CA GLU A 11 -20.09 -9.80 25.98
C GLU A 11 -20.82 -8.95 24.92
N GLU A 12 -21.71 -8.07 25.34
CA GLU A 12 -22.42 -7.14 24.45
C GLU A 12 -21.47 -6.11 23.81
N ASP A 13 -20.48 -5.63 24.56
CA ASP A 13 -19.47 -4.71 24.03
C ASP A 13 -18.57 -5.40 23.03
N LEU A 14 -18.18 -6.65 23.30
CA LEU A 14 -17.42 -7.48 22.37
C LEU A 14 -18.20 -7.72 21.07
N ASP A 15 -19.51 -7.97 21.17
CA ASP A 15 -20.36 -8.18 19.99
C ASP A 15 -20.47 -6.91 19.14
N ARG A 16 -20.70 -5.75 19.77
CA ARG A 16 -20.70 -4.44 19.07
C ARG A 16 -19.35 -4.15 18.41
N ILE A 17 -18.24 -4.40 19.10
CA ILE A 17 -16.90 -4.23 18.53
C ILE A 17 -16.72 -5.14 17.31
N SER A 18 -17.12 -6.41 17.42
CA SER A 18 -17.02 -7.36 16.31
C SER A 18 -17.83 -6.91 15.10
N GLN A 19 -19.02 -6.37 15.33
CA GLN A 19 -19.91 -5.88 14.30
C GLN A 19 -19.34 -4.65 13.61
N VAL A 20 -18.74 -3.72 14.37
CA VAL A 20 -18.09 -2.51 13.81
C VAL A 20 -16.80 -2.85 13.07
N VAL A 21 -15.93 -3.69 13.64
CA VAL A 21 -14.63 -4.05 13.04
C VAL A 21 -14.81 -4.85 11.75
N ASN A 22 -15.81 -5.74 11.69
CA ASN A 22 -16.04 -6.58 10.52
C ASN A 22 -17.08 -6.02 9.53
N SER A 23 -17.64 -4.83 9.77
CA SER A 23 -18.61 -4.21 8.85
C SER A 23 -17.98 -3.25 7.85
N GLY A 24 -18.74 -2.97 6.78
CA GLY A 24 -18.48 -1.87 5.86
C GLY A 24 -17.18 -2.00 5.06
N ILE A 25 -16.20 -1.14 5.38
CA ILE A 25 -14.95 -0.95 4.61
C ILE A 25 -13.91 -2.04 4.91
N HIS A 26 -14.01 -2.66 6.09
CA HIS A 26 -13.07 -3.68 6.55
C HIS A 26 -13.42 -5.10 6.09
N SER A 27 -14.59 -5.29 5.48
CA SER A 27 -15.05 -6.57 4.91
C SER A 27 -14.47 -6.85 3.52
N ILE A 28 -13.84 -5.85 2.89
CA ILE A 28 -13.20 -6.03 1.58
C ILE A 28 -11.85 -6.71 1.80
N ASP A 29 -11.71 -7.88 1.18
CA ASP A 29 -10.48 -8.66 1.20
C ASP A 29 -9.33 -7.84 0.58
N ARG A 30 -8.38 -7.43 1.42
CA ARG A 30 -7.26 -6.60 1.00
C ARG A 30 -6.31 -7.44 0.17
N LYS A 31 -6.32 -7.23 -1.15
CA LYS A 31 -5.33 -7.88 -2.02
C LYS A 31 -3.92 -7.47 -1.60
N PRO A 32 -2.97 -8.42 -1.55
CA PRO A 32 -1.58 -8.11 -1.25
C PRO A 32 -1.00 -7.13 -2.28
N PHE A 33 0.03 -6.40 -1.87
CA PHE A 33 0.70 -5.45 -2.76
C PHE A 33 1.18 -6.14 -4.04
N ARG A 34 0.79 -5.60 -5.19
CA ARG A 34 1.13 -6.16 -6.50
C ARG A 34 2.50 -5.64 -6.91
N PHE A 35 3.58 -6.38 -6.60
CA PHE A 35 4.95 -6.03 -7.00
C PHE A 35 5.13 -5.74 -8.50
N ARG A 36 4.24 -6.26 -9.35
CA ARG A 36 4.17 -5.90 -10.78
C ARG A 36 4.02 -4.40 -11.02
N LEU A 37 3.26 -3.68 -10.19
CA LEU A 37 3.07 -2.24 -10.32
C LEU A 37 4.36 -1.48 -10.02
N LEU A 38 5.11 -1.92 -9.00
CA LEU A 38 6.42 -1.36 -8.67
C LEU A 38 7.42 -1.56 -9.83
N PHE A 39 7.45 -2.77 -10.41
CA PHE A 39 8.34 -3.06 -11.54
C PHE A 39 7.97 -2.25 -12.78
N LEU A 40 6.68 -2.07 -13.06
CA LEU A 40 6.17 -1.20 -14.13
C LEU A 40 6.66 0.24 -13.96
N TRP A 41 6.65 0.76 -12.74
CA TRP A 41 7.14 2.10 -12.46
C TRP A 41 8.65 2.23 -12.73
N TRP A 42 9.43 1.23 -12.32
CA TRP A 42 10.87 1.20 -12.60
C TRP A 42 11.20 1.08 -14.09
N ILE A 43 10.38 0.37 -14.88
CA ILE A 43 10.52 0.35 -16.35
C ILE A 43 10.40 1.76 -16.92
N VAL A 44 9.39 2.52 -16.49
CA VAL A 44 9.19 3.91 -16.97
C VAL A 44 10.40 4.77 -16.62
N VAL A 45 10.89 4.69 -15.38
CA VAL A 45 12.10 5.41 -14.93
C VAL A 45 13.33 5.00 -15.74
N GLY A 46 13.52 3.70 -15.99
CA GLY A 46 14.63 3.18 -16.79
C GLY A 46 14.61 3.69 -18.23
N ILE A 47 13.44 3.68 -18.88
CA ILE A 47 13.27 4.22 -20.24
C ILE A 47 13.62 5.71 -20.29
N LEU A 48 13.11 6.50 -19.35
CA LEU A 48 13.43 7.93 -19.27
C LEU A 48 14.93 8.16 -19.04
N GLY A 49 15.56 7.36 -18.19
CA GLY A 49 17.01 7.40 -17.96
C GLY A 49 17.81 7.10 -19.23
N VAL A 50 17.42 6.08 -20.00
CA VAL A 50 18.06 5.74 -21.27
C VAL A 50 17.90 6.87 -22.30
N ILE A 51 16.71 7.44 -22.43
CA ILE A 51 16.45 8.57 -23.36
C ILE A 51 17.30 9.79 -22.96
N SER A 52 17.37 10.09 -21.67
CA SER A 52 18.19 11.19 -21.15
C SER A 52 19.67 10.97 -21.45
N TRP A 53 20.18 9.76 -21.22
CA TRP A 53 21.58 9.42 -21.51
C TRP A 53 21.92 9.48 -23.01
N LEU A 54 21.03 8.97 -23.87
CA LEU A 54 21.21 9.07 -25.33
C LEU A 54 21.24 10.53 -25.80
N SER A 55 20.37 11.37 -25.23
CA SER A 55 20.35 12.81 -25.52
C SER A 55 21.66 13.48 -25.08
N ALA A 56 22.16 13.15 -23.88
CA ALA A 56 23.43 13.67 -23.39
C ALA A 56 24.62 13.28 -24.28
N LYS A 57 24.62 12.04 -24.79
CA LYS A 57 25.63 11.52 -25.73
C LYS A 57 25.60 12.24 -27.07
N ILE A 58 24.40 12.57 -27.60
CA ILE A 58 24.25 13.33 -28.85
C ILE A 58 24.79 14.76 -28.70
N VAL A 59 24.59 15.38 -27.54
CA VAL A 59 25.07 16.75 -27.24
C VAL A 59 26.55 16.78 -26.84
N GLY A 60 27.19 15.62 -26.65
CA GLY A 60 28.61 15.51 -26.30
C GLY A 60 28.93 15.86 -24.84
N VAL A 61 27.94 15.78 -23.95
CA VAL A 61 28.11 15.98 -22.50
C VAL A 61 28.67 14.72 -21.83
N VAL A 62 28.45 13.56 -22.45
CA VAL A 62 28.95 12.23 -22.07
C VAL A 62 29.52 11.54 -23.30
#